data_AF-A0A345UB97-F1
#
_entry.id   AF-A0A345UB97-F1
#
_cell.length_a   1.000
_cell.length_b   1.000
_cell.length_c   1.000
_cell.angle_alpha   90.00
_cell.angle_beta   90.00
_cell.angle_gamma   90.00
#
_symmetry.space_group_name_H-M   'P 1'
#
loop_
_entity.id
_entity.type
_entity.pdbx_description
1 polymer ?
#
loop_
_entity_poly.entity_id
_entity_poly.type
_entity_poly.pdbx_seq_one_letter_code
_entity_poly.pdbx_strand_id
1 'polypeptide(L)' 'MFDIVWSFMRLGGIFFFSGILLDIEIIVLVVGLVVLHMNFGLKAILTDYIHTNKIKVALLVLVRISSIEIGRYILELLL' A
#
# COMPACT_ATOMS: atom_id res chain seq x y z
N MET A 1 6.27 29.72 34.01
CA MET A 1 4.88 29.33 34.34
C MET A 1 4.39 28.42 33.24
N PHE A 2 3.78 27.29 33.60
CA PHE A 2 3.03 26.49 32.64
C PHE A 2 1.72 27.23 32.36
N ASP A 3 1.68 28.01 31.30
CA ASP A 3 0.45 28.66 30.85
C ASP A 3 -0.23 27.80 29.78
N ILE A 4 -1.42 28.20 29.38
CA ILE A 4 -2.22 27.45 28.42
C ILE A 4 -1.51 27.35 27.06
N VAL A 5 -0.77 28.41 26.68
CA VAL A 5 -0.01 28.49 25.43
C VAL A 5 1.11 27.45 25.41
N TRP A 6 1.85 27.29 26.52
CA TRP A 6 2.89 26.28 26.66
C TRP A 6 2.33 24.86 26.49
N SER A 7 1.17 24.57 27.11
CA SER A 7 0.50 23.27 26.98
C SER A 7 0.01 23.02 25.54
N PHE A 8 -0.60 24.02 24.89
CA PHE A 8 -1.04 23.91 23.51
C PHE A 8 0.12 23.71 22.52
N MET A 9 1.28 24.35 22.74
CA MET A 9 2.46 24.11 21.90
C MET A 9 2.95 22.65 21.99
N ARG A 10 2.91 22.03 23.17
CA ARG A 10 3.28 20.62 23.34
C ARG A 10 2.29 19.69 22.67
N LEU A 11 0.99 19.94 22.83
CA LEU A 11 -0.06 19.19 22.14
C LEU A 11 0.06 19.32 20.63
N GLY A 12 0.37 20.51 20.11
CA GLY A 12 0.61 20.72 18.67
C GLY A 12 1.73 19.84 18.13
N GLY A 13 2.84 19.72 18.86
CA GLY A 13 3.94 18.81 18.49
C GLY A 13 3.54 17.33 18.50
N ILE A 14 2.76 16.90 19.50
CA ILE A 14 2.24 15.52 19.60
C ILE A 14 1.30 15.23 18.43
N PHE A 15 0.35 16.14 18.15
CA PHE A 15 -0.61 15.96 17.05
C PHE A 15 0.05 15.95 15.68
N PHE A 16 1.06 16.80 15.46
CA PHE A 16 1.85 16.81 14.24
C PHE A 16 2.55 15.46 14.02
N PHE A 17 3.23 14.96 15.06
CA PHE A 17 3.91 13.66 14.95
C PHE A 17 2.92 12.50 14.77
N SER A 18 1.79 12.50 15.48
CA SER A 18 0.76 11.48 15.28
C SER A 18 0.12 11.56 13.90
N GLY A 19 -0.01 12.76 13.34
CA GLY A 19 -0.52 12.97 11.98
C GLY A 19 0.38 12.28 10.95
N ILE A 20 1.69 12.50 11.04
CA ILE A 20 2.66 11.83 10.15
C ILE A 20 2.56 10.31 10.24
N LEU A 21 2.44 9.76 11.45
CA LEU A 21 2.30 8.30 11.63
C LEU A 21 1.01 7.77 11.00
N LEU A 22 -0.09 8.49 11.16
CA LEU A 22 -1.39 8.13 10.59
C LEU A 22 -1.37 8.23 9.06
N ASP A 23 -0.72 9.24 8.49
CA ASP A 23 -0.55 9.38 7.05
C ASP A 23 0.24 8.18 6.48
N ILE A 24 1.35 7.79 7.12
CA ILE A 24 2.13 6.61 6.72
C ILE A 24 1.27 5.34 6.81
N GLU A 25 0.50 5.17 7.89
CA GLU A 25 -0.38 4.01 8.07
C GLU A 25 -1.42 3.92 6.95
N ILE A 26 -2.06 5.03 6.59
CA ILE A 26 -3.03 5.09 5.49
C ILE A 26 -2.36 4.73 4.16
N ILE A 27 -1.16 5.26 3.88
CA ILE A 27 -0.44 4.94 2.64
C ILE A 27 -0.15 3.44 2.58
N VAL A 28 0.41 2.86 3.65
CA VAL A 28 0.71 1.41 3.70
C VAL A 28 -0.56 0.58 3.53
N LEU A 29 -1.66 0.97 4.19
CA LEU A 29 -2.95 0.30 4.07
C LEU A 29 -3.47 0.31 2.63
N VAL A 30 -3.47 1.47 1.97
CA VAL A 30 -3.96 1.64 0.61
C VAL A 30 -3.10 0.85 -0.38
N VAL A 31 -1.78 1.01 -0.34
CA VAL A 31 -0.87 0.27 -1.23
C VAL A 31 -1.03 -1.24 -1.02
N GLY A 32 -1.07 -1.68 0.24
CA GLY A 32 -1.24 -3.09 0.59
C GLY A 32 -2.53 -3.68 0.04
N LEU A 33 -3.67 -2.98 0.22
CA LEU A 33 -4.98 -3.44 -0.25
C LEU A 33 -5.04 -3.52 -1.77
N VAL A 34 -4.52 -2.53 -2.50
CA VAL A 34 -4.55 -2.54 -3.97
C VAL A 34 -3.69 -3.67 -4.52
N VAL A 35 -2.46 -3.82 -4.01
CA VAL A 35 -1.55 -4.90 -4.44
C VAL A 35 -2.16 -6.27 -4.13
N LEU A 36 -2.75 -6.45 -2.94
CA LEU A 36 -3.41 -7.69 -2.55
C LEU A 36 -4.59 -8.02 -3.47
N HIS A 37 -5.50 -7.06 -3.66
CA HIS A 37 -6.70 -7.20 -4.48
C HIS A 37 -6.33 -7.60 -5.91
N MET A 38 -5.39 -6.89 -6.52
CA MET A 38 -4.97 -7.16 -7.89
C MET A 38 -4.29 -8.53 -8.03
N ASN A 39 -3.43 -8.90 -7.08
CA ASN A 39 -2.73 -10.19 -7.12
C ASN A 39 -3.72 -11.37 -7.02
N PHE A 40 -4.72 -11.28 -6.14
CA PHE A 40 -5.78 -12.28 -6.08
C PHE A 40 -6.66 -12.30 -7.33
N GLY A 41 -7.09 -11.14 -7.83
CA GLY A 41 -7.88 -11.05 -9.05
C GLY A 41 -7.18 -11.68 -10.26
N LEU A 42 -5.91 -11.35 -10.48
CA LEU A 42 -5.13 -11.91 -11.59
C LEU A 42 -4.89 -13.42 -11.42
N LYS A 43 -4.62 -13.89 -10.20
CA LYS A 43 -4.45 -15.33 -9.95
C LYS A 43 -5.73 -16.13 -10.19
N ALA A 44 -6.89 -15.56 -9.85
CA ALA A 44 -8.19 -16.17 -10.16
C ALA A 44 -8.37 -16.29 -11.68
N ILE A 45 -8.17 -15.21 -12.43
CA ILE A 45 -8.24 -15.21 -13.91
C ILE A 45 -7.28 -16.25 -14.51
N LEU A 46 -6.02 -16.28 -14.06
CA LEU A 46 -5.06 -17.27 -14.56
C LEU A 46 -5.45 -18.71 -14.23
N THR A 47 -6.17 -18.92 -13.13
CA THR A 47 -6.61 -20.26 -12.73
C THR A 47 -7.83 -20.71 -13.51
N ASP A 48 -8.74 -19.79 -13.80
CA ASP A 48 -9.99 -20.09 -14.50
C ASP A 48 -9.79 -20.27 -16.00
N TYR A 49 -8.89 -19.49 -16.61
CA TYR A 49 -8.76 -19.41 -18.07
C TYR A 49 -7.49 -20.06 -18.66
N ILE A 50 -6.44 -20.30 -17.87
CA ILE A 50 -5.18 -20.86 -18.38
C ILE A 50 -4.99 -22.30 -17.91
N HIS A 51 -5.19 -23.25 -18.83
CA HIS A 51 -5.07 -24.68 -18.54
C HIS A 51 -3.68 -25.28 -18.88
N THR A 52 -2.85 -24.54 -19.62
CA THR A 52 -1.49 -24.98 -19.94
C THR A 52 -0.52 -24.59 -18.83
N ASN A 53 -0.07 -25.57 -18.04
CA ASN A 53 0.77 -25.34 -16.86
C ASN A 53 2.03 -24.50 -17.12
N LYS A 54 2.73 -24.73 -18.25
CA LYS A 54 3.94 -23.96 -18.60
C LYS A 54 3.64 -22.47 -18.77
N ILE A 55 2.52 -22.14 -19.42
CA ILE A 55 2.06 -20.77 -19.63
C ILE A 55 1.60 -20.16 -18.30
N LYS A 56 0.84 -20.92 -17.50
CA LYS A 56 0.37 -20.48 -16.18
C LYS A 56 1.52 -20.07 -15.27
N VAL A 57 2.60 -20.86 -15.22
CA VAL A 57 3.79 -20.54 -14.42
C VAL A 57 4.47 -19.25 -14.90
N ALA A 58 4.68 -19.09 -16.22
CA ALA A 58 5.26 -17.88 -16.77
C ALA A 58 4.42 -16.63 -16.43
N LEU A 59 3.09 -16.73 -16.55
CA LEU A 59 2.17 -15.64 -16.22
C LEU A 59 2.18 -15.33 -14.71
N LEU A 60 2.28 -16.33 -13.83
CA LEU A 60 2.39 -16.10 -12.38
C LEU A 60 3.67 -15.33 -12.00
N VAL A 61 4.78 -15.55 -12.72
CA VAL A 61 6.01 -14.76 -12.54
C VAL A 61 5.76 -13.32 -12.97
N LEU A 62 5.11 -13.10 -14.12
CA LEU A 62 4.77 -11.75 -14.59
C LEU A 62 3.82 -11.02 -13.64
N VAL A 63 2.84 -11.71 -13.04
CA VAL A 63 1.95 -11.14 -12.01
C VAL A 63 2.73 -10.69 -10.78
N ARG A 64 3.78 -11.41 -10.38
CA ARG A 64 4.65 -10.97 -9.27
C ARG A 64 5.43 -9.71 -9.62
N ILE A 65 6.01 -9.66 -10.83
CA ILE A 65 6.75 -8.48 -11.29
C ILE A 65 5.82 -7.27 -11.39
N SER A 66 4.62 -7.44 -11.97
CA SER A 66 3.65 -6.35 -12.09
C SER A 66 3.15 -5.88 -10.73
N SER A 67 3.01 -6.78 -9.74
CA SER A 67 2.61 -6.39 -8.38
C SER A 67 3.61 -5.43 -7.72
N ILE A 68 4.91 -5.64 -7.96
CA ILE A 68 5.97 -4.74 -7.45
C ILE A 68 5.88 -3.38 -8.15
N GLU A 69 5.77 -3.40 -9.47
CA GLU A 69 5.74 -2.19 -10.28
C GLU A 69 4.50 -1.33 -9.99
N ILE A 70 3.35 -1.97 -9.76
CA ILE A 70 2.11 -1.29 -9.39
C ILE A 70 2.20 -0.74 -7.98
N GLY A 71 2.80 -1.48 -7.04
CA GLY A 71 3.11 -0.95 -5.71
C GLY A 71 3.95 0.32 -5.78
N ARG A 72 4.98 0.35 -6.65
CA ARG A 72 5.81 1.54 -6.90
C ARG A 72 5.00 2.70 -7.46
N TYR A 73 4.20 2.48 -8.51
CA TYR A 73 3.39 3.56 -9.10
C TYR A 73 2.33 4.13 -8.15
N ILE A 74 1.73 3.29 -7.30
CA ILE A 74 0.77 3.77 -6.29
C ILE A 74 1.51 4.59 -5.23
N LEU A 75 2.70 4.16 -4.81
CA LEU A 75 3.53 4.94 -3.89
C LEU A 75 3.87 6.31 -4.49
N GLU A 76 4.29 6.37 -5.76
CA GLU A 76 4.56 7.62 -6.49
C GLU A 76 3.33 8.51 -6.67
N LEU A 77 2.13 7.93 -6.66
CA LEU A 77 0.88 8.70 -6.72
C LEU A 77 0.50 9.30 -5.36
N LEU A 78 0.87 8.63 -4.27
CA LEU A 78 0.48 9.00 -2.90
C LEU A 78 1.52 9.89 -2.18
N LEU A 79 2.78 9.90 -2.62
CA LEU A 79 3.90 10.67 -2.06
C LEU A 79 4.49 11.62 -3.09
#